data_AF-A0A959RNU5-F1
#
_entry.id   AF-A0A959RNU5-F1
#
_cell.length_a   1.000
_cell.length_b   1.000
_cell.length_c   1.000
_cell.angle_alpha   90.00
_cell.angle_beta   90.00
_cell.angle_gamma   90.00
#
_symmetry.space_group_name_H-M   'P 1'
#
loop_
_entity.id
_entity.type
_entity.pdbx_description
1 polymer ?
#
loop_
_entity_poly.entity_id
_entity_poly.type
_entity_poly.pdbx_seq_one_letter_code
_entity_poly.pdbx_strand_id
1 'polypeptide(L)'
;MFTTVRYFVKTSIAFLALGILTGLYMSYTKYIAKTGYSAELLSAHTHIILVGSVMMMIMGVALWFFPRAEKTDKKYNPDLILVFYWIITLSTALRFIFQAIKGLAWTDSLDNLITITSTFQVVGMLLFFYSIWGRIRAVGSQYREAKGEKF
;
A
#
# COMPACT_ATOMS: atom_id res chain seq x y z
N MET A 1 13.69 -6.96 10.05
CA MET A 1 12.91 -7.67 9.01
C MET A 1 11.51 -8.08 9.50
N PHE A 2 11.38 -9.00 10.47
CA PHE A 2 10.05 -9.45 10.93
C PHE A 2 9.20 -8.35 11.59
N THR A 3 9.84 -7.37 12.21
CA THR A 3 9.17 -6.19 12.77
C THR A 3 8.56 -5.30 11.69
N THR A 4 9.31 -4.97 10.63
CA THR A 4 8.83 -4.14 9.52
C THR A 4 7.69 -4.80 8.74
N VAL A 5 7.77 -6.12 8.50
CA VAL A 5 6.68 -6.89 7.89
C VAL A 5 5.37 -6.74 8.67
N ARG A 6 5.44 -6.84 10.01
CA ARG A 6 4.26 -6.70 10.87
C ARG A 6 3.64 -5.30 10.76
N TYR A 7 4.44 -4.26 10.53
CA TYR A 7 3.90 -2.92 10.30
C TYR A 7 3.08 -2.86 9.01
N PHE A 8 3.61 -3.32 7.88
CA PHE A 8 2.86 -3.38 6.61
C PHE A 8 1.53 -4.14 6.75
N VAL A 9 1.57 -5.34 7.34
CA VAL A 9 0.39 -6.20 7.49
C VAL A 9 -0.65 -5.63 8.46
N LYS A 10 -0.22 -5.08 9.61
CA LYS A 10 -1.17 -4.49 10.57
C LYS A 10 -1.78 -3.20 10.04
N THR A 11 -0.99 -2.35 9.39
CA THR A 11 -1.48 -1.12 8.77
C THR A 11 -2.40 -1.41 7.61
N SER A 12 -2.15 -2.44 6.79
CA SER A 12 -3.06 -2.82 5.72
C SER A 12 -4.42 -3.25 6.23
N ILE A 13 -4.47 -4.02 7.33
CA ILE A 13 -5.73 -4.40 7.98
C ILE A 13 -6.46 -3.16 8.53
N ALA A 14 -5.74 -2.22 9.14
CA ALA A 14 -6.34 -0.98 9.63
C ALA A 14 -6.94 -0.13 8.48
N PHE A 15 -6.20 0.02 7.38
CA PHE A 15 -6.69 0.71 6.18
C PHE A 15 -7.82 -0.04 5.47
N LEU A 16 -7.84 -1.38 5.54
CA LEU A 16 -8.96 -2.18 5.06
C LEU A 16 -10.22 -1.87 5.85
N ALA A 17 -10.13 -1.89 7.19
CA ALA A 17 -11.25 -1.57 8.06
C ALA A 17 -11.79 -0.16 7.77
N LEU A 18 -10.90 0.84 7.66
CA LEU A 18 -11.27 2.21 7.30
C LEU A 18 -11.95 2.28 5.92
N GLY A 19 -11.40 1.57 4.93
CA GLY A 19 -11.95 1.50 3.58
C GLY A 19 -13.35 0.88 3.53
N ILE A 20 -13.56 -0.24 4.24
CA ILE A 20 -14.87 -0.91 4.35
C ILE A 20 -15.88 0.01 5.03
N LEU A 21 -15.52 0.65 6.15
CA LEU A 21 -16.40 1.59 6.84
C LEU A 21 -16.77 2.77 5.95
N THR A 22 -15.83 3.29 5.17
CA THR A 22 -16.09 4.36 4.19
C THR A 22 -17.04 3.87 3.10
N GLY A 23 -16.85 2.65 2.58
CA GLY A 23 -17.75 2.05 1.59
C GLY A 23 -19.17 1.81 2.12
N LEU A 24 -19.30 1.43 3.40
CA LEU A 24 -20.59 1.31 4.08
C LEU A 24 -21.27 2.68 4.20
N TYR A 25 -20.52 3.72 4.61
CA TYR A 25 -21.02 5.09 4.67
C TYR A 25 -21.49 5.60 3.30
N MET A 26 -20.72 5.35 2.24
CA MET A 26 -21.11 5.68 0.87
C MET A 26 -22.38 4.94 0.42
N SER A 27 -22.53 3.67 0.81
CA SER A 27 -23.73 2.88 0.50
C SER A 27 -24.95 3.44 1.25
N TYR A 28 -24.80 3.77 2.52
CA TYR A 28 -25.85 4.38 3.34
C TYR A 28 -26.30 5.73 2.75
N THR A 29 -25.35 6.62 2.45
CA THR A 29 -25.66 7.96 1.91
C THR A 29 -26.31 7.89 0.53
N LYS A 30 -25.90 6.95 -0.32
CA LYS A 30 -26.50 6.74 -1.64
C LYS A 30 -27.91 6.14 -1.58
N TYR A 31 -28.09 5.04 -0.83
CA TYR A 31 -29.32 4.25 -0.92
C TYR A 31 -30.36 4.56 0.16
N ILE A 32 -29.92 4.95 1.37
CA ILE A 32 -30.81 5.22 2.50
C ILE A 32 -31.06 6.73 2.62
N ALA A 33 -30.00 7.53 2.75
CA ALA A 33 -30.14 8.99 2.90
C ALA A 33 -30.49 9.70 1.58
N LYS A 34 -30.27 9.04 0.44
CA LYS A 34 -30.47 9.58 -0.93
C LYS A 34 -29.76 10.92 -1.19
N THR A 35 -28.68 11.20 -0.48
CA THR A 35 -27.83 12.38 -0.67
C THR A 35 -26.70 12.15 -1.67
N GLY A 36 -26.39 10.87 -1.96
CA GLY A 36 -25.22 10.51 -2.77
C GLY A 36 -23.89 10.71 -2.05
N TYR A 37 -22.80 10.62 -2.79
CA TYR A 37 -21.43 10.86 -2.32
C TYR A 37 -20.60 11.57 -3.40
N SER A 38 -19.54 12.26 -2.99
CA SER A 38 -18.66 12.97 -3.91
C SER A 38 -17.68 12.01 -4.63
N ALA A 39 -17.23 12.41 -5.81
CA ALA A 39 -16.19 11.68 -6.55
C ALA A 39 -14.86 11.63 -5.78
N GLU A 40 -14.56 12.66 -4.98
CA GLU A 40 -13.37 12.70 -4.13
C GLU A 40 -13.44 11.63 -3.03
N LEU A 41 -14.60 11.44 -2.40
CA LEU A 41 -14.79 10.38 -1.41
C LEU A 41 -14.68 8.99 -2.03
N LEU A 42 -15.22 8.80 -3.24
CA LEU A 42 -15.05 7.56 -4.00
C LEU A 42 -13.56 7.29 -4.28
N SER A 43 -12.82 8.29 -4.76
CA SER A 43 -11.38 8.19 -4.99
C SER A 43 -10.61 7.86 -3.71
N ALA A 44 -10.94 8.50 -2.58
CA ALA A 44 -10.36 8.24 -1.27
C ALA A 44 -10.58 6.79 -0.83
N HIS A 45 -11.84 6.31 -0.91
CA HIS A 45 -12.23 4.93 -0.62
C HIS A 45 -11.46 3.93 -1.48
N THR A 46 -11.34 4.17 -2.78
CA THR A 46 -10.60 3.28 -3.68
C THR A 46 -9.13 3.21 -3.32
N HIS A 47 -8.47 4.34 -3.06
CA HIS A 47 -7.03 4.35 -2.77
C HIS A 47 -6.69 3.78 -1.39
N ILE A 48 -7.53 3.99 -0.37
CA ILE A 48 -7.30 3.40 0.95
C ILE A 48 -7.47 1.87 0.92
N ILE A 49 -8.41 1.33 0.13
CA ILE A 49 -8.56 -0.12 -0.06
C ILE A 49 -7.44 -0.70 -0.93
N LEU A 50 -7.22 -0.14 -2.11
CA LEU A 50 -6.27 -0.74 -3.07
C LEU A 50 -4.83 -0.50 -2.63
N VAL A 51 -4.42 0.74 -2.42
CA VAL A 51 -3.02 1.05 -2.08
C VAL A 51 -2.76 0.85 -0.59
N GLY A 52 -3.66 1.37 0.25
CA GLY A 52 -3.51 1.31 1.70
C GLY A 52 -3.65 -0.10 2.27
N SER A 53 -4.56 -0.91 1.73
CA SER A 53 -4.75 -2.28 2.19
C SER A 53 -4.10 -3.30 1.26
N VAL A 54 -4.64 -3.52 0.06
CA VAL A 54 -4.24 -4.65 -0.80
C VAL A 54 -2.75 -4.60 -1.15
N MET A 55 -2.27 -3.47 -1.66
CA MET A 55 -0.86 -3.33 -2.03
C MET A 55 0.06 -3.40 -0.81
N MET A 56 -0.27 -2.74 0.31
CA MET A 56 0.52 -2.84 1.53
C MET A 56 0.58 -4.26 2.09
N MET A 57 -0.51 -5.02 2.01
CA MET A 57 -0.53 -6.44 2.36
C MET A 57 0.43 -7.23 1.45
N ILE A 58 0.32 -7.05 0.13
CA ILE A 58 1.20 -7.71 -0.86
C ILE A 58 2.66 -7.37 -0.60
N MET A 59 2.98 -6.10 -0.35
CA MET A 59 4.34 -5.65 -0.04
C MET A 59 4.87 -6.30 1.25
N GLY A 60 4.08 -6.31 2.32
CA GLY A 60 4.44 -6.96 3.58
C GLY A 60 4.67 -8.46 3.42
N VAL A 61 3.77 -9.15 2.71
CA VAL A 61 3.88 -10.58 2.43
C VAL A 61 5.07 -10.87 1.52
N ALA A 62 5.32 -10.07 0.48
CA ALA A 62 6.47 -10.23 -0.41
C ALA A 62 7.80 -10.11 0.35
N LEU A 63 7.91 -9.16 1.29
CA LEU A 63 9.08 -9.05 2.16
C LEU A 63 9.30 -10.30 3.02
N TRP A 64 8.23 -10.97 3.42
CA TRP A 64 8.29 -12.18 4.24
C TRP A 64 8.56 -13.45 3.40
N PHE A 65 7.88 -13.57 2.27
CA PHE A 65 7.85 -14.77 1.44
C PHE A 65 9.05 -14.88 0.49
N PHE A 66 9.47 -13.77 -0.13
CA PHE A 66 10.59 -13.83 -1.07
C PHE A 66 11.90 -14.21 -0.38
N PRO A 67 12.80 -14.93 -1.08
CA PRO A 67 14.11 -15.28 -0.54
C PRO A 67 14.85 -14.06 0.01
N ARG A 68 15.70 -14.28 1.01
CA ARG A 68 16.57 -13.23 1.54
C ARG A 68 17.48 -12.70 0.43
N ALA A 69 17.78 -11.40 0.51
CA ALA A 69 18.72 -10.76 -0.39
C ALA A 69 20.10 -11.42 -0.29
N GLU A 70 20.82 -11.50 -1.41
CA GLU A 70 22.20 -11.97 -1.42
C GLU A 70 23.12 -10.98 -0.73
N LYS A 71 24.28 -11.45 -0.25
CA LYS A 71 25.29 -10.56 0.34
C LYS A 71 25.84 -9.52 -0.66
N THR A 72 25.73 -9.81 -1.95
CA THR A 72 26.16 -8.96 -3.06
C THR A 72 25.07 -8.00 -3.54
N ASP A 73 23.82 -8.15 -3.07
CA ASP A 73 22.71 -7.29 -3.47
C ASP A 73 22.81 -5.93 -2.78
N LYS A 74 23.12 -4.90 -3.58
CA LYS A 74 23.23 -3.51 -3.13
C LYS A 74 21.89 -2.76 -3.11
N LYS A 75 20.83 -3.33 -3.70
CA LYS A 75 19.51 -2.67 -3.82
C LYS A 75 18.68 -2.84 -2.55
N TYR A 76 18.87 -3.96 -1.86
CA TYR A 76 18.09 -4.28 -0.66
C TYR A 76 18.76 -3.69 0.59
N ASN A 77 18.05 -2.78 1.27
CA ASN A 77 18.45 -2.27 2.58
C ASN A 77 17.22 -2.30 3.53
N PRO A 78 17.26 -3.10 4.63
CA PRO A 78 16.16 -3.19 5.58
C PRO A 78 15.69 -1.85 6.18
N ASP A 79 16.61 -0.90 6.38
CA ASP A 79 16.29 0.40 6.97
C ASP A 79 15.56 1.29 5.95
N LEU A 80 15.95 1.22 4.67
CA LEU A 80 15.23 1.91 3.59
C LEU A 80 13.82 1.36 3.41
N ILE A 81 13.60 0.06 3.61
CA ILE A 81 12.25 -0.53 3.57
C ILE A 81 11.35 0.09 4.65
N LEU A 82 11.88 0.40 5.84
CA LEU A 82 11.11 1.09 6.88
C LEU A 82 10.80 2.54 6.49
N VAL A 83 11.73 3.23 5.82
CA VAL A 83 11.46 4.56 5.26
C VAL A 83 10.34 4.49 4.22
N PHE A 84 10.38 3.52 3.30
CA PHE A 84 9.33 3.35 2.29
C PHE A 84 7.98 3.00 2.90
N TYR A 85 7.96 2.20 3.97
CA TYR A 85 6.75 1.96 4.77
C TYR A 85 6.13 3.28 5.23
N TRP A 86 6.93 4.18 5.84
CA TRP A 86 6.42 5.46 6.32
C TRP A 86 5.96 6.37 5.19
N ILE A 87 6.69 6.44 4.08
CA ILE A 87 6.30 7.22 2.90
C ILE A 87 4.91 6.76 2.42
N ILE A 88 4.74 5.45 2.14
CA ILE A 88 3.47 4.92 1.62
C ILE A 88 2.34 5.06 2.64
N THR A 89 2.62 4.82 3.92
CA THR A 89 1.62 4.91 4.99
C THR A 89 1.11 6.34 5.14
N LEU A 90 2.02 7.30 5.31
CA LEU A 90 1.67 8.71 5.51
C LEU A 90 1.04 9.30 4.25
N SER A 91 1.59 9.00 3.07
CA SER A 91 1.04 9.50 1.81
C SER A 91 -0.39 9.00 1.58
N THR A 92 -0.66 7.72 1.87
CA THR A 92 -2.00 7.13 1.71
C THR A 92 -2.99 7.68 2.75
N ALA A 93 -2.58 7.77 4.01
CA ALA A 93 -3.42 8.31 5.08
C ALA A 93 -3.77 9.79 4.84
N LEU A 94 -2.77 10.62 4.53
CA LEU A 94 -2.97 12.04 4.27
C LEU A 94 -3.80 12.26 3.02
N ARG A 95 -3.56 11.50 1.93
CA ARG A 95 -4.40 11.55 0.74
C ARG A 95 -5.86 11.23 1.07
N PHE A 96 -6.12 10.17 1.82
CA PHE A 96 -7.48 9.81 2.24
C PHE A 96 -8.14 10.95 3.02
N ILE A 97 -7.44 11.52 4.00
CA ILE A 97 -7.95 12.63 4.82
C ILE A 97 -8.24 13.86 3.95
N PHE A 98 -7.31 14.27 3.09
CA PHE A 98 -7.49 15.46 2.26
C PHE A 98 -8.61 15.30 1.23
N GLN A 99 -8.74 14.12 0.60
CA GLN A 99 -9.84 13.85 -0.33
C GLN A 99 -11.20 13.73 0.39
N ALA A 100 -11.23 13.14 1.59
CA ALA A 100 -12.44 13.10 2.40
C ALA A 100 -12.90 14.52 2.81
N ILE A 101 -11.96 15.38 3.23
CA ILE A 101 -12.23 16.79 3.55
C ILE A 101 -12.69 17.53 2.28
N LYS A 102 -12.00 17.36 1.15
CA LYS A 102 -12.37 17.99 -0.13
C LYS A 102 -13.77 17.57 -0.58
N GLY A 103 -14.15 16.33 -0.29
CA GLY A 103 -15.50 15.81 -0.53
C GLY A 103 -16.60 16.48 0.30
N LEU A 104 -16.25 17.20 1.38
CA LEU A 104 -17.17 17.93 2.26
C LEU A 104 -17.08 19.45 2.10
N ALA A 105 -15.88 19.97 1.81
CA ALA A 105 -15.61 21.40 1.65
C ALA A 105 -14.67 21.65 0.47
N TRP A 106 -15.06 22.54 -0.43
CA TRP A 106 -14.25 22.87 -1.62
C TRP A 106 -13.17 23.90 -1.28
N THR A 107 -11.90 23.50 -1.37
CA THR A 107 -10.75 24.38 -1.11
C THR A 107 -9.59 24.03 -2.04
N ASP A 108 -9.11 25.01 -2.82
CA ASP A 108 -8.04 24.81 -3.82
C ASP A 108 -6.70 24.35 -3.20
N SER A 109 -6.42 24.74 -1.96
CA SER A 109 -5.23 24.28 -1.23
C SER A 109 -5.17 22.75 -1.06
N LEU A 110 -6.32 22.07 -1.03
CA LEU A 110 -6.38 20.62 -0.92
C LEU A 110 -5.91 19.93 -2.20
N ASP A 111 -6.05 20.56 -3.37
CA ASP A 111 -5.62 19.96 -4.66
C ASP A 111 -4.11 19.78 -4.70
N ASN A 112 -3.38 20.79 -4.24
CA ASN A 112 -1.93 20.73 -4.13
C ASN A 112 -1.49 19.64 -3.15
N LEU A 113 -2.15 19.55 -1.98
CA LEU A 113 -1.83 18.55 -0.97
C LEU A 113 -2.14 17.11 -1.41
N ILE A 114 -3.28 16.91 -2.08
CA ILE A 114 -3.67 15.63 -2.68
C ILE A 114 -2.66 15.24 -3.76
N THR A 115 -2.23 16.18 -4.60
CA THR A 115 -1.22 15.93 -5.64
C THR A 115 0.11 15.52 -5.02
N ILE A 116 0.62 16.29 -4.05
CA ILE A 116 1.88 16.00 -3.35
C ILE A 116 1.86 14.61 -2.69
N THR A 117 0.80 14.30 -1.95
CA THR A 117 0.64 12.98 -1.30
C THR A 117 0.54 11.85 -2.32
N SER A 118 -0.13 12.08 -3.46
CA SER A 118 -0.19 11.11 -4.56
C SER A 118 1.19 10.85 -5.18
N THR A 119 1.99 11.90 -5.38
CA THR A 119 3.37 11.77 -5.87
C THR A 119 4.22 10.95 -4.91
N PHE A 120 4.13 11.23 -3.60
CA PHE A 120 4.85 10.42 -2.60
C PHE A 120 4.41 8.96 -2.58
N GLN A 121 3.12 8.69 -2.80
CA GLN A 121 2.60 7.32 -2.89
C GLN A 121 3.23 6.57 -4.08
N VAL A 122 3.32 7.22 -5.26
CA VAL A 122 3.98 6.65 -6.45
C VAL A 122 5.47 6.42 -6.20
N VAL A 123 6.18 7.44 -5.67
CA VAL A 123 7.62 7.34 -5.39
C VAL A 123 7.90 6.24 -4.38
N GLY A 124 7.15 6.18 -3.28
CA GLY A 124 7.30 5.14 -2.25
C GLY A 124 7.10 3.73 -2.83
N MET A 125 6.08 3.55 -3.68
CA MET A 125 5.80 2.29 -4.35
C MET A 125 6.96 1.86 -5.27
N LEU A 126 7.44 2.77 -6.13
CA LEU A 126 8.52 2.49 -7.08
C LEU A 126 9.83 2.15 -6.35
N LEU A 127 10.18 2.91 -5.31
CA LEU A 127 11.38 2.67 -4.51
C LEU A 127 11.32 1.32 -3.80
N PHE A 128 10.14 0.95 -3.29
CA PHE A 128 9.93 -0.35 -2.67
C PHE A 128 10.17 -1.49 -3.68
N PHE A 129 9.53 -1.45 -4.85
CA PHE A 129 9.69 -2.48 -5.88
C PHE A 129 11.13 -2.55 -6.40
N TYR A 130 11.77 -1.40 -6.59
CA TYR A 130 13.19 -1.34 -6.95
C TYR A 130 14.07 -2.05 -5.90
N SER A 131 13.81 -1.83 -4.62
CA SER A 131 14.59 -2.42 -3.53
C SER A 131 14.40 -3.93 -3.39
N ILE A 132 13.20 -4.45 -3.65
CA ILE A 132 12.94 -5.90 -3.58
C ILE A 132 13.25 -6.65 -4.88
N TRP A 133 13.60 -5.96 -5.97
CA TRP A 133 13.76 -6.55 -7.30
C TRP A 133 14.71 -7.74 -7.33
N GLY A 134 15.85 -7.64 -6.63
CA GLY A 134 16.84 -8.73 -6.52
C GLY A 134 16.34 -9.97 -5.77
N ARG A 135 15.23 -9.85 -5.03
CA ARG A 135 14.61 -10.95 -4.29
C ARG A 135 13.55 -11.70 -5.09
N ILE A 136 13.12 -11.18 -6.25
CA ILE A 136 12.15 -11.83 -7.14
C ILE A 136 12.86 -12.90 -7.96
N ARG A 137 12.99 -14.10 -7.38
CA ARG A 137 13.69 -15.23 -7.99
C ARG A 137 13.24 -16.55 -7.38
N ALA A 138 13.43 -17.64 -8.12
CA ALA A 138 13.10 -18.97 -7.63
C ALA A 138 14.02 -19.40 -6.49
N VAL A 139 13.45 -20.12 -5.52
CA VAL A 139 14.16 -20.76 -4.43
C VAL A 139 14.27 -22.25 -4.70
N GLY A 140 15.49 -22.72 -4.99
CA GLY A 140 15.98 -24.08 -4.70
C GLY A 140 15.28 -25.30 -5.34
N SER A 141 13.95 -25.41 -5.33
CA SER A 141 13.22 -26.56 -5.86
C SER A 141 13.52 -26.75 -7.34
N GLN A 142 13.61 -25.67 -8.11
CA GLN A 142 14.02 -25.71 -9.52
C GLN A 142 15.41 -26.36 -9.72
N TYR A 143 16.37 -26.13 -8.80
CA TYR A 143 17.70 -26.75 -8.86
C TYR A 143 17.69 -28.22 -8.41
N ARG A 144 16.71 -28.61 -7.58
CA ARG A 144 16.53 -29.99 -7.09
C ARG A 144 15.71 -30.83 -8.09
N GLU A 145 14.68 -30.24 -8.67
CA GLU A 145 13.89 -30.74 -9.80
C GLU A 145 14.77 -30.89 -11.06
N ALA A 146 15.66 -29.92 -11.35
CA ALA A 146 16.65 -30.06 -12.42
C ALA A 146 17.68 -31.19 -12.17
N LYS A 147 17.87 -31.60 -10.90
CA LYS A 147 18.64 -32.79 -10.51
C LYS A 147 17.80 -34.08 -10.50
N GLY A 148 16.53 -34.01 -10.88
CA GLY A 148 15.63 -35.17 -10.99
C GLY A 148 14.92 -35.56 -9.69
N GLU A 149 15.03 -34.76 -8.60
CA GLU A 149 14.25 -34.99 -7.39
C GLU A 149 12.78 -34.64 -7.67
N LYS A 150 11.91 -35.66 -7.74
CA LYS A 150 10.45 -35.49 -7.89
C LYS A 150 9.79 -35.37 -6.52
N PHE A 151 8.88 -34.41 -6.38
CA PHE A 151 7.94 -34.27 -5.27
C PHE A 151 6.57 -34.77 -5.67
#